data_AF-A0A822DIB7-F1
#
_entry.id   AF-A0A822DIB7-F1
#
_cell.length_a   1.000
_cell.length_b   1.000
_cell.length_c   1.000
_cell.angle_alpha   90.00
_cell.angle_beta   90.00
_cell.angle_gamma   90.00
#
_symmetry.space_group_name_H-M   'P 1'
#
loop_
_entity.id
_entity.type
_entity.pdbx_description
1 polymer ?
#
loop_
_entity_poly.entity_id
_entity_poly.type
_entity_poly.pdbx_seq_one_letter_code
_entity_poly.pdbx_strand_id
1 'polypeptide(L)'
;GFNSHLDVDKELFLWSVVTGKLEFNLLFWSRGKNKICAALIATLIYRKRAEKEQDTNYEQRANDFEALAVQILNRFYQIDPSSCIEAVIRRIPAYGNVTWIKLAAKA
;
A
#
# COMPACT_ATOMS: atom_id res chain seq x y z
N GLY A 1 26.25 12.32 7.49
CA GLY A 1 25.92 11.19 6.61
C GLY A 1 24.42 11.03 6.63
N PHE A 2 23.76 11.07 5.47
CA PHE A 2 22.30 11.03 5.36
C PHE A 2 21.74 9.74 5.98
N ASN A 3 20.73 9.89 6.84
CA ASN A 3 20.14 8.87 7.71
C ASN A 3 19.69 7.61 6.96
N SER A 4 20.22 6.47 7.37
CA SER A 4 19.85 5.11 6.97
C SER A 4 18.47 4.63 7.50
N HIS A 5 17.60 5.54 7.94
CA HIS A 5 16.31 5.22 8.56
C HIS A 5 15.07 5.59 7.72
N LEU A 6 15.23 6.35 6.62
CA LEU A 6 14.12 6.69 5.73
C LEU A 6 14.13 5.77 4.50
N ASP A 7 13.03 5.03 4.30
CA ASP A 7 12.76 4.36 3.02
C ASP A 7 12.30 5.42 2.01
N VAL A 8 13.26 5.94 1.23
CA VAL A 8 13.04 7.05 0.28
C VAL A 8 11.96 6.71 -0.74
N ASP A 9 11.92 5.47 -1.23
CA ASP A 9 10.89 5.02 -2.17
C ASP A 9 9.50 5.03 -1.52
N LYS A 10 9.39 4.64 -0.24
CA LYS A 10 8.14 4.74 0.52
C LYS A 10 7.67 6.18 0.66
N GLU A 11 8.55 7.10 1.04
CA GLU A 11 8.18 8.51 1.22
C GLU A 11 7.78 9.16 -0.10
N LEU A 12 8.50 8.87 -1.19
CA LEU A 12 8.15 9.34 -2.53
C LEU A 12 6.83 8.76 -3.04
N PHE A 13 6.55 7.48 -2.74
CA PHE A 13 5.26 6.86 -3.02
C PHE A 13 4.11 7.55 -2.28
N LEU A 14 4.26 7.80 -0.97
CA LEU A 14 3.23 8.49 -0.19
C LEU A 14 3.00 9.91 -0.71
N TRP A 15 4.07 10.63 -1.04
CA TRP A 15 3.98 11.94 -1.66
C TRP A 15 3.23 11.90 -2.99
N SER A 16 3.51 10.92 -3.86
CA SER A 16 2.85 10.83 -5.16
C SER A 16 1.37 10.49 -5.03
N VAL A 17 0.99 9.63 -4.07
CA VAL A 17 -0.40 9.29 -3.76
C VAL A 17 -1.16 10.51 -3.23
N VAL A 18 -0.58 11.24 -2.27
CA VAL A 18 -1.20 12.46 -1.71
C VAL A 18 -1.25 13.59 -2.72
N THR A 19 -0.34 13.68 -3.68
CA THR A 19 -0.39 14.70 -4.74
C THR A 19 -1.20 14.29 -5.97
N GLY A 20 -1.65 13.04 -6.05
CA GLY A 20 -2.43 12.52 -7.19
C GLY A 20 -1.59 12.29 -8.46
N LYS A 21 -0.26 12.24 -8.35
CA LYS A 21 0.67 12.06 -9.48
C LYS A 21 0.84 10.58 -9.83
N LEU A 22 -0.14 10.05 -10.57
CA LEU A 22 -0.28 8.62 -10.90
C LEU A 22 0.96 7.95 -11.49
N GLU A 23 1.62 8.62 -12.45
CA GLU A 23 2.78 8.09 -13.16
C GLU A 23 3.92 7.68 -12.22
N PHE A 24 4.03 8.37 -11.08
CA PHE A 24 5.04 8.13 -10.06
C PHE A 24 4.62 7.10 -9.01
N ASN A 25 3.31 6.87 -8.83
CA ASN A 25 2.82 5.94 -7.81
C ASN A 25 3.30 4.52 -8.08
N LEU A 26 3.12 4.02 -9.31
CA LEU A 26 3.51 2.66 -9.67
C LEU A 26 5.03 2.50 -9.69
N LEU A 27 5.76 3.56 -10.10
CA LEU A 27 7.22 3.55 -10.12
C LEU A 27 7.79 3.36 -8.72
N PHE A 28 7.42 4.21 -7.75
CA PHE A 28 7.93 4.12 -6.39
C PHE A 28 7.40 2.89 -5.65
N TRP A 29 6.15 2.52 -5.89
CA TRP A 29 5.58 1.29 -5.34
C TRP A 29 6.34 0.03 -5.78
N SER A 30 6.75 -0.05 -7.06
CA SER A 30 7.47 -1.20 -7.59
C SER A 30 8.86 -1.41 -6.95
N ARG A 31 9.49 -0.31 -6.51
CA ARG A 31 10.81 -0.27 -5.87
C ARG A 31 10.76 -0.50 -4.37
N GLY A 32 9.66 -0.12 -3.72
CA GLY A 32 9.48 -0.25 -2.27
C GLY A 32 9.44 -1.70 -1.77
N LYS A 33 9.89 -1.92 -0.52
CA LYS A 33 10.01 -3.25 0.09
C LYS A 33 8.67 -3.85 0.54
N ASN A 34 7.69 -3.02 0.89
CA ASN A 34 6.43 -3.43 1.52
C ASN A 34 5.23 -3.14 0.61
N LYS A 35 5.16 -3.83 -0.53
CA LYS A 35 4.20 -3.56 -1.63
C LYS A 35 2.74 -3.74 -1.22
N ILE A 36 2.41 -4.76 -0.44
CA ILE A 36 1.04 -5.00 0.05
C ILE A 36 0.59 -3.86 0.97
N CYS A 37 1.40 -3.46 1.96
CA CYS A 37 1.10 -2.31 2.81
C CYS A 37 0.95 -1.01 2.01
N ALA A 38 1.88 -0.76 1.09
CA ALA A 38 1.86 0.44 0.26
C ALA A 38 0.56 0.53 -0.55
N ALA A 39 0.14 -0.59 -1.15
CA ALA A 39 -1.11 -0.68 -1.90
C ALA A 39 -2.33 -0.44 -1.01
N LEU A 40 -2.43 -1.11 0.15
CA LEU A 40 -3.55 -0.92 1.09
C LEU A 40 -3.64 0.52 1.63
N ILE A 41 -2.50 1.18 1.87
CA ILE A 41 -2.47 2.58 2.30
C ILE A 41 -2.91 3.52 1.17
N ALA A 42 -2.54 3.24 -0.07
CA ALA A 42 -3.05 3.99 -1.21
C ALA A 42 -4.56 3.82 -1.38
N THR A 43 -5.10 2.60 -1.23
CA THR A 43 -6.56 2.36 -1.22
C THR A 43 -7.25 3.22 -0.18
N LEU A 44 -6.76 3.20 1.07
CA LEU A 44 -7.29 4.02 2.16
C LEU A 44 -7.30 5.53 1.85
N ILE A 45 -6.20 6.05 1.30
CA ILE A 45 -6.08 7.48 0.98
C ILE A 45 -7.03 7.85 -0.15
N TYR A 46 -7.11 7.03 -1.20
CA TYR A 46 -7.96 7.30 -2.35
C TYR A 46 -9.44 7.18 -2.04
N ARG A 47 -9.86 6.18 -1.27
CA ARG A 47 -11.26 6.01 -0.89
C ARG A 47 -11.76 7.18 -0.03
N LYS A 48 -10.94 7.63 0.94
CA LYS A 48 -11.23 8.86 1.70
C LYS A 48 -11.28 10.12 0.84
N ARG A 49 -10.47 10.19 -0.22
CA ARG A 49 -10.53 11.28 -1.20
C ARG A 49 -11.77 11.22 -2.06
N ALA A 50 -12.14 10.03 -2.52
CA ALA A 50 -13.35 9.81 -3.30
C ALA A 50 -14.59 10.25 -2.52
N GLU A 51 -14.68 9.91 -1.23
CA GLU A 51 -15.76 10.35 -0.34
C GLU A 51 -15.81 11.88 -0.20
N LYS A 52 -14.64 12.53 -0.04
CA LYS A 52 -14.55 13.97 0.20
C LYS A 52 -14.79 14.80 -1.07
N GLU A 53 -14.25 14.36 -2.20
CA GLU A 53 -14.24 15.10 -3.47
C GLU A 53 -15.40 14.65 -4.39
N GLN A 54 -16.12 13.59 -4.04
CA GLN A 54 -17.18 12.96 -4.85
C GLN A 54 -16.72 12.61 -6.28
N ASP A 55 -15.44 12.26 -6.43
CA ASP A 55 -14.80 11.95 -7.71
C ASP A 55 -14.57 10.44 -7.85
N THR A 56 -15.24 9.84 -8.83
CA THR A 56 -15.21 8.40 -9.15
C THR A 56 -13.84 7.95 -9.64
N ASN A 57 -12.98 8.85 -10.12
CA ASN A 57 -11.62 8.50 -10.51
C ASN A 57 -10.77 8.06 -9.32
N TYR A 58 -10.98 8.66 -8.13
CA TYR A 58 -10.29 8.20 -6.93
C TYR A 58 -10.81 6.86 -6.43
N GLU A 59 -12.11 6.60 -6.59
CA GLU A 59 -12.69 5.30 -6.24
C GLU A 59 -12.09 4.19 -7.12
N GLN A 60 -12.01 4.43 -8.44
CA GLN A 60 -11.35 3.47 -9.35
C GLN A 60 -9.89 3.21 -8.95
N ARG A 61 -9.14 4.26 -8.60
CA ARG A 61 -7.75 4.12 -8.14
C ARG A 61 -7.63 3.33 -6.84
N ALA A 62 -8.57 3.51 -5.91
CA ALA A 62 -8.60 2.75 -4.68
C ALA A 62 -8.77 1.25 -4.97
N ASN A 63 -9.69 0.92 -5.87
CA ASN A 63 -9.97 -0.44 -6.31
C ASN A 63 -8.77 -1.06 -7.05
N ASP A 64 -8.07 -0.29 -7.90
CA ASP A 64 -6.87 -0.78 -8.60
C ASP A 64 -5.76 -1.16 -7.62
N PHE A 65 -5.49 -0.32 -6.61
CA PHE A 65 -4.49 -0.63 -5.57
C PHE A 65 -4.92 -1.79 -4.68
N GLU A 66 -6.20 -1.91 -4.36
CA GLU A 66 -6.72 -3.03 -3.58
C GLU A 66 -6.52 -4.35 -4.36
N ALA A 67 -6.85 -4.35 -5.65
CA ALA A 67 -6.63 -5.50 -6.53
C ALA A 67 -5.14 -5.88 -6.61
N LEU A 68 -4.22 -4.91 -6.65
CA LEU A 68 -2.78 -5.18 -6.60
C LEU A 68 -2.38 -5.85 -5.27
N ALA A 69 -2.89 -5.38 -4.14
CA ALA A 69 -2.62 -5.99 -2.83
C ALA A 69 -3.09 -7.45 -2.78
N VAL A 70 -4.31 -7.72 -3.24
CA VAL A 70 -4.90 -9.06 -3.31
C VAL A 70 -4.10 -9.98 -4.24
N GLN A 71 -3.71 -9.50 -5.42
CA GLN A 71 -2.94 -10.29 -6.38
C GLN A 71 -1.57 -10.71 -5.84
N ILE A 72 -0.89 -9.83 -5.10
CA ILE A 72 0.42 -10.16 -4.50
C ILE A 72 0.22 -11.13 -3.34
N LEU A 73 -0.79 -10.91 -2.50
CA LEU A 73 -1.09 -11.79 -1.38
C LEU A 73 -1.44 -13.20 -1.86
N ASN A 74 -2.26 -13.33 -2.89
CA ASN A 74 -2.63 -14.62 -3.48
C ASN A 74 -1.40 -15.34 -4.05
N ARG A 75 -0.53 -14.64 -4.78
CA ARG A 75 0.73 -15.21 -5.28
C ARG A 75 1.65 -15.66 -4.14
N PHE A 76 1.75 -14.85 -3.08
CA PHE A 76 2.58 -15.20 -1.93
C PHE A 76 2.02 -16.43 -1.20
N TYR A 77 0.71 -16.50 -1.00
CA TYR A 77 0.04 -17.64 -0.40
C TYR A 77 0.22 -18.93 -1.23
N GLN A 78 0.18 -18.85 -2.56
CA GLN A 78 0.43 -20.00 -3.44
C GLN A 78 1.86 -20.55 -3.34
N ILE A 79 2.85 -19.70 -3.05
CA ILE A 79 4.26 -20.09 -2.94
C ILE A 79 4.55 -20.68 -1.55
N ASP A 80 4.12 -20.00 -0.50
CA ASP A 80 4.36 -20.40 0.88
C ASP A 80 3.20 -19.94 1.79
N PRO A 81 2.19 -20.80 1.98
CA PRO A 81 1.04 -20.50 2.83
C PRO A 81 1.43 -20.18 4.28
N SER A 82 2.39 -20.91 4.84
CA SER A 82 2.78 -20.79 6.25
C SER A 82 3.46 -19.46 6.53
N SER A 83 4.47 -19.10 5.71
CA SER A 83 5.13 -17.79 5.83
C SER A 83 4.19 -16.64 5.47
N CYS A 84 3.23 -16.85 4.56
CA CYS A 84 2.22 -15.85 4.21
C CYS A 84 1.32 -15.51 5.41
N ILE A 85 0.79 -16.52 6.09
CA ILE A 85 -0.04 -16.32 7.28
C ILE A 85 0.75 -15.58 8.37
N GLU A 86 2.01 -15.94 8.60
CA GLU A 86 2.87 -15.26 9.58
C GLU A 86 3.12 -13.79 9.19
N ALA A 87 3.39 -13.51 7.91
CA ALA A 87 3.61 -12.15 7.42
C ALA A 87 2.36 -11.26 7.56
N VAL A 88 1.18 -11.81 7.32
CA VAL A 88 -0.11 -11.11 7.41
C VAL A 88 -0.41 -10.64 8.85
N ILE A 89 -0.04 -11.43 9.85
CA ILE A 89 -0.25 -11.11 11.28
C ILE A 89 0.91 -10.32 11.91
N ARG A 90 2.08 -10.28 11.26
CA ARG A 90 3.25 -9.55 11.74
C ARG A 90 3.03 -8.04 11.67
N ARG A 91 3.52 -7.32 12.68
CA ARG A 91 3.51 -5.85 12.68
C ARG A 91 4.59 -5.31 11.76
N ILE A 92 4.27 -4.25 11.03
CA ILE A 92 5.16 -3.61 10.07
C ILE A 92 5.53 -2.22 10.59
N PRO A 93 6.73 -2.07 11.18
CA PRO A 93 7.16 -0.80 11.78
C PRO A 93 7.16 0.37 10.80
N ALA A 94 7.47 0.10 9.52
CA ALA A 94 7.58 1.10 8.46
C ALA A 94 6.29 1.89 8.18
N TYR A 95 5.14 1.39 8.63
CA TYR A 95 3.81 2.00 8.47
C TYR A 95 3.06 2.18 9.79
N GLY A 96 3.78 2.51 10.87
CA GLY A 96 3.15 2.78 12.17
C GLY A 96 2.82 1.52 12.97
N ASN A 97 3.60 0.45 12.78
CA ASN A 97 3.49 -0.81 13.54
C ASN A 97 2.12 -1.52 13.36
N VAL A 98 1.53 -1.38 12.18
CA VAL A 98 0.24 -2.00 11.79
C VAL A 98 0.45 -3.36 11.13
N THR A 99 -0.58 -4.21 11.14
CA THR A 99 -0.61 -5.49 10.41
C THR A 99 -1.37 -5.33 9.08
N TRP A 100 -1.16 -6.23 8.12
CA TRP A 100 -1.90 -6.21 6.84
C TRP A 100 -3.41 -6.31 7.07
N ILE A 101 -3.86 -7.18 7.98
CA ILE A 101 -5.28 -7.34 8.32
C ILE A 101 -5.88 -6.03 8.83
N LYS A 102 -5.18 -5.31 9.71
CA LYS A 102 -5.70 -4.05 10.27
C LYS A 102 -5.81 -2.95 9.22
N LEU A 103 -4.96 -2.96 8.19
CA LEU A 103 -5.05 -2.04 7.07
C LEU A 103 -6.20 -2.43 6.15
N ALA A 104 -6.31 -3.72 5.80
CA ALA A 104 -7.37 -4.23 4.94
C ALA A 104 -8.77 -4.01 5.55
N ALA A 105 -8.93 -4.19 6.86
CA ALA A 105 -10.22 -3.96 7.54
C ALA A 105 -10.67 -2.48 7.58
N LYS A 106 -9.75 -1.54 7.29
CA LYS A 106 -10.04 -0.11 7.24
C LYS A 106 -10.13 0.43 5.83
N ALA A 107 -9.51 -0.28 4.89
CA ALA A 107 -9.52 0.04 3.47
C ALA A 107 -10.95 -0.07 3.00
#